data_AF-A0A3R9K524-F1
#
_entry.id   AF-A0A3R9K524-F1
#
_cell.length_a   1.000
_cell.length_b   1.000
_cell.length_c   1.000
_cell.angle_alpha   90.00
_cell.angle_beta   90.00
_cell.angle_gamma   90.00
#
_symmetry.space_group_name_H-M   'P 1'
#
loop_
_entity.id
_entity.type
_entity.pdbx_description
1 polymer ?
#
loop_
_entity_poly.entity_id
_entity_poly.type
_entity_poly.pdbx_seq_one_letter_code
_entity_poly.pdbx_strand_id
1 'polypeptide(L)'
;MKVTIETELKRISKSLSLINDNQTFNKISSTNLENINDILNDYLPLHLKWIEKGNSRIIKSLSESRQLDRQAFSQLLVGVRNLYLDLEELQDLLIEVSNEIDGK
;
A
#
# COMPACT_ATOMS: atom_id res chain seq x y z
N MET A 1 -7.37 3.45 -19.52
CA MET A 1 -7.17 2.84 -18.19
C MET A 1 -7.63 3.85 -17.16
N LYS A 2 -8.57 3.52 -16.28
CA LYS A 2 -9.08 4.45 -15.26
C LYS A 2 -7.99 4.62 -14.19
N VAL A 3 -7.58 5.86 -13.89
CA VAL A 3 -6.62 6.13 -12.83
C VAL A 3 -7.25 5.76 -11.48
N THR A 4 -6.53 4.96 -10.70
CA THR A 4 -6.90 4.58 -9.33
C THR A 4 -5.83 5.09 -8.36
N ILE A 5 -6.20 5.22 -7.08
CA ILE A 5 -5.23 5.58 -6.05
C ILE A 5 -4.06 4.60 -5.99
N GLU A 6 -4.33 3.30 -6.11
CA GLU A 6 -3.29 2.26 -6.18
C GLU A 6 -2.31 2.49 -7.35
N THR A 7 -2.82 2.91 -8.50
CA THR A 7 -1.98 3.19 -9.68
C THR A 7 -1.06 4.39 -9.43
N GLU A 8 -1.54 5.44 -8.75
CA GLU A 8 -0.71 6.60 -8.41
C GLU A 8 0.26 6.30 -7.27
N LEU A 9 -0.14 5.52 -6.26
CA LEU A 9 0.74 5.05 -5.20
C LEU A 9 1.94 4.29 -5.77
N LYS A 10 1.72 3.34 -6.69
CA LYS A 10 2.80 2.60 -7.35
C LYS A 10 3.75 3.48 -8.16
N ARG A 11 3.32 4.66 -8.61
CA ARG A 11 4.21 5.60 -9.33
C ARG A 11 5.15 6.34 -8.39
N ILE A 12 4.89 6.38 -7.08
CA ILE A 12 5.76 7.02 -6.10
C ILE A 12 7.16 6.40 -6.15
N SER A 13 7.30 5.08 -6.15
CA SER A 13 8.60 4.39 -6.31
C SER A 13 9.40 4.89 -7.51
N LYS A 14 8.74 5.04 -8.66
CA LYS A 14 9.38 5.55 -9.88
C LYS A 14 9.81 7.01 -9.73
N SER A 15 8.94 7.84 -9.15
CA SER A 15 9.27 9.25 -8.89
C SER A 15 10.45 9.39 -7.93
N LEU A 16 10.48 8.60 -6.85
CA LEU A 16 11.58 8.61 -5.88
C LEU A 16 12.90 8.10 -6.49
N SER A 17 12.86 7.04 -7.31
CA SER A 17 14.04 6.60 -8.06
C SER A 17 14.56 7.72 -8.97
N LEU A 18 13.69 8.39 -9.71
CA LEU A 18 14.08 9.51 -10.56
C LEU A 18 14.67 10.68 -9.77
N ILE A 19 14.06 11.05 -8.63
CA ILE A 19 14.60 12.07 -7.74
C ILE A 19 16.00 11.64 -7.29
N ASN A 20 16.14 10.42 -6.78
CA ASN A 20 17.41 9.92 -6.27
C ASN A 20 18.49 9.89 -7.36
N ASP A 21 18.17 9.41 -8.56
CA ASP A 21 19.13 9.32 -9.68
C ASP A 21 19.64 10.70 -10.12
N ASN A 22 18.78 11.73 -10.08
CA ASN A 22 19.10 13.08 -10.53
C ASN A 22 19.68 14.00 -9.44
N GLN A 23 19.66 13.59 -8.16
CA GLN A 23 20.31 14.32 -7.07
C GLN A 23 21.83 14.07 -7.05
N THR A 24 22.63 15.12 -6.87
CA THR A 24 24.10 14.99 -6.71
C THR A 24 24.53 14.93 -5.23
N PHE A 25 23.76 15.60 -4.37
CA PHE A 25 23.91 15.61 -2.91
C PHE A 25 22.58 15.16 -2.29
N ASN A 26 22.56 14.76 -1.01
CA ASN A 26 21.33 14.38 -0.30
C ASN A 26 20.55 13.22 -0.97
N LYS A 27 21.28 12.16 -1.36
CA LYS A 27 20.67 10.94 -1.91
C LYS A 27 19.71 10.32 -0.89
N ILE A 28 18.60 9.80 -1.39
CA ILE A 28 17.64 9.00 -0.62
C ILE A 28 18.34 7.71 -0.20
N SER A 29 18.16 7.30 1.05
CA SER A 29 18.76 6.05 1.53
C SER A 29 18.19 4.84 0.78
N SER A 30 19.05 3.85 0.50
CA SER A 30 18.62 2.62 -0.16
C SER A 30 17.59 1.86 0.68
N THR A 31 17.72 1.91 2.01
CA THR A 31 16.78 1.29 2.95
C THR A 31 15.39 1.90 2.83
N ASN A 32 15.26 3.23 2.78
CA ASN A 32 13.94 3.87 2.61
C ASN A 32 13.33 3.57 1.25
N LEU A 33 14.14 3.51 0.18
CA LEU A 33 13.66 3.12 -1.14
C LEU A 33 13.19 1.66 -1.19
N GLU A 34 13.91 0.74 -0.56
CA GLU A 34 13.54 -0.67 -0.44
C GLU A 34 12.24 -0.83 0.36
N ASN A 35 12.14 -0.23 1.54
CA ASN A 35 10.93 -0.30 2.37
C ASN A 35 9.70 0.27 1.65
N ILE A 36 9.83 1.41 0.98
CA ILE A 36 8.74 2.00 0.19
C ILE A 36 8.34 1.06 -0.97
N ASN A 37 9.32 0.43 -1.63
CA ASN A 37 9.03 -0.52 -2.70
C ASN A 37 8.29 -1.76 -2.19
N ASP A 38 8.67 -2.31 -1.04
CA ASP A 38 8.03 -3.47 -0.44
C ASP A 38 6.56 -3.15 -0.09
N ILE A 39 6.30 -1.98 0.52
CA ILE A 39 4.94 -1.54 0.83
C ILE A 39 4.10 -1.42 -0.45
N LEU A 40 4.61 -0.72 -1.46
CA LEU A 40 3.84 -0.39 -2.67
C LEU A 40 3.61 -1.58 -3.60
N ASN A 41 4.57 -2.51 -3.67
CA ASN A 41 4.54 -3.60 -4.64
C ASN A 41 4.11 -4.94 -4.03
N ASP A 42 4.32 -5.16 -2.73
CA ASP A 42 4.03 -6.44 -2.08
C ASP A 42 2.88 -6.34 -1.08
N TYR A 43 2.96 -5.43 -0.10
CA TYR A 43 1.99 -5.39 1.01
C TYR A 43 0.65 -4.79 0.60
N LEU A 44 0.67 -3.62 -0.03
CA LEU A 44 -0.54 -2.94 -0.49
C LEU A 44 -1.39 -3.84 -1.42
N PRO A 45 -0.82 -4.50 -2.45
CA PRO A 45 -1.61 -5.40 -3.31
C PRO A 45 -2.12 -6.65 -2.57
N LEU A 46 -1.35 -7.18 -1.63
CA LEU A 46 -1.76 -8.34 -0.83
C LEU A 46 -2.99 -8.01 0.02
N HIS A 47 -2.97 -6.90 0.75
CA HIS A 47 -4.06 -6.51 1.63
C HIS A 47 -5.31 -6.06 0.86
N LEU A 48 -5.14 -5.37 -0.28
CA LEU A 48 -6.26 -5.10 -1.20
C LEU A 48 -6.93 -6.39 -1.67
N LYS A 49 -6.15 -7.41 -2.04
CA LYS A 49 -6.69 -8.73 -2.44
C LYS A 49 -7.46 -9.42 -1.31
N TRP A 50 -7.06 -9.25 -0.05
CA TRP A 50 -7.80 -9.79 1.09
C TRP A 50 -9.16 -9.10 1.25
N ILE A 51 -9.21 -7.79 1.09
CA ILE A 51 -10.45 -7.00 1.11
C ILE A 51 -11.38 -7.47 -0.02
N GLU A 52 -10.88 -7.56 -1.24
CA GLU A 52 -11.65 -8.01 -2.42
C GLU A 52 -12.22 -9.42 -2.23
N LYS A 53 -11.38 -10.36 -1.77
CA LYS A 53 -11.80 -11.74 -1.52
C LYS A 53 -12.81 -11.83 -0.38
N GLY A 54 -12.61 -11.08 0.69
CA GLY A 54 -13.54 -10.99 1.82
C GLY A 54 -14.91 -10.48 1.36
N ASN A 55 -14.95 -9.35 0.68
CA ASN A 55 -16.18 -8.77 0.14
C ASN A 55 -16.92 -9.71 -0.81
N SER A 56 -16.21 -10.32 -1.76
CA SER A 56 -16.80 -11.26 -2.73
C SER A 56 -17.47 -12.44 -2.03
N ARG A 57 -16.81 -13.05 -1.04
CA ARG A 57 -17.36 -14.16 -0.25
C ARG A 57 -18.57 -13.77 0.59
N ILE A 58 -18.54 -12.59 1.21
CA ILE A 58 -19.67 -12.07 2.00
C ILE A 58 -20.90 -11.91 1.10
N ILE A 59 -20.75 -11.23 -0.04
CA ILE A 59 -21.85 -10.99 -0.98
C ILE A 59 -22.42 -12.33 -1.46
N LYS A 60 -21.55 -13.25 -1.89
CA LYS A 60 -21.97 -14.58 -2.36
C LYS A 60 -22.75 -15.35 -1.30
N SER A 61 -22.22 -15.45 -0.08
CA SER A 61 -22.87 -16.17 1.02
C SER A 61 -24.24 -15.56 1.36
N LEU A 62 -24.35 -14.24 1.42
CA LEU A 62 -25.62 -13.56 1.68
C LEU A 62 -26.63 -13.77 0.53
N SER A 63 -26.18 -13.75 -0.73
CA SER A 63 -27.06 -13.96 -1.88
C SER A 63 -27.55 -15.40 -2.04
N GLU A 64 -26.73 -16.39 -1.67
CA GLU A 64 -27.03 -17.81 -1.91
C GLU A 64 -27.65 -18.50 -0.69
N SER A 65 -27.10 -18.27 0.51
CA SER A 65 -27.52 -18.99 1.73
C SER A 65 -28.23 -18.11 2.75
N ARG A 66 -28.28 -16.78 2.52
CA ARG A 66 -28.78 -15.78 3.48
C ARG A 66 -28.06 -15.81 4.84
N GLN A 67 -26.86 -16.39 4.89
CA GLN A 67 -26.03 -16.43 6.08
C GLN A 67 -24.73 -15.67 5.85
N LEU A 68 -24.24 -15.01 6.90
CA LEU A 68 -22.96 -14.32 6.88
C LEU A 68 -21.80 -15.32 6.97
N ASP A 69 -20.91 -15.31 5.98
CA ASP A 69 -19.60 -15.94 6.09
C ASP A 69 -18.73 -15.10 7.05
N ARG A 70 -18.71 -15.50 8.32
CA ARG A 70 -17.97 -14.80 9.39
C ARG A 70 -16.47 -14.81 9.16
N GLN A 71 -15.92 -15.85 8.53
CA GLN A 71 -14.49 -15.90 8.22
C GLN A 71 -14.14 -14.89 7.14
N ALA A 72 -15.00 -14.74 6.13
CA ALA A 72 -14.84 -13.70 5.11
C ALA A 72 -14.93 -12.29 5.71
N PHE A 73 -15.82 -12.07 6.68
CA PHE A 73 -15.90 -10.81 7.40
C PHE A 73 -14.63 -10.52 8.22
N SER A 74 -14.09 -11.52 8.94
CA SER A 74 -12.80 -11.36 9.63
C SER A 74 -11.66 -11.05 8.65
N GLN A 75 -11.63 -11.71 7.48
CA GLN A 75 -10.63 -11.43 6.45
C GLN A 75 -10.75 -10.00 5.91
N LEU A 76 -11.96 -9.51 5.70
CA LEU A 76 -12.21 -8.11 5.31
C LEU A 76 -11.67 -7.13 6.37
N LEU A 77 -11.98 -7.37 7.65
CA LEU A 77 -11.52 -6.51 8.75
C LEU A 77 -9.99 -6.46 8.85
N VAL A 78 -9.33 -7.62 8.78
CA VAL A 78 -7.86 -7.70 8.83
C VAL A 78 -7.24 -7.03 7.61
N GLY A 79 -7.81 -7.23 6.42
CA GLY A 79 -7.36 -6.57 5.20
C GLY A 79 -7.44 -5.04 5.28
N VAL A 80 -8.56 -4.50 5.77
CA VAL A 80 -8.73 -3.04 5.96
C VAL A 80 -7.76 -2.50 7.00
N ARG A 81 -7.59 -3.19 8.13
CA ARG A 81 -6.65 -2.78 9.18
C ARG A 81 -5.21 -2.72 8.66
N ASN A 82 -4.77 -3.76 7.97
CA ASN A 82 -3.39 -3.80 7.49
C ASN A 82 -3.17 -2.79 6.36
N LEU A 83 -4.15 -2.58 5.47
CA LEU A 83 -4.09 -1.51 4.48
C LEU A 83 -3.91 -0.12 5.12
N TYR A 84 -4.57 0.14 6.25
CA TYR A 84 -4.37 1.39 6.99
C TYR A 84 -2.92 1.50 7.50
N LEU A 85 -2.38 0.43 8.09
CA LEU A 85 -1.01 0.42 8.62
C LEU A 85 0.04 0.59 7.52
N ASP A 86 -0.15 -0.07 6.37
CA ASP A 86 0.75 0.09 5.21
C ASP A 86 0.81 1.57 4.76
N LEU A 87 -0.33 2.27 4.76
CA LEU A 87 -0.41 3.66 4.35
C LEU A 87 0.18 4.62 5.39
N GLU A 88 0.03 4.30 6.68
CA GLU A 88 0.65 5.03 7.78
C GLU A 88 2.18 4.92 7.70
N GLU A 89 2.72 3.70 7.55
CA GLU A 89 4.15 3.46 7.38
C GLU A 89 4.71 4.12 6.11
N LEU A 90 3.98 4.06 5.00
CA LEU A 90 4.35 4.76 3.78
C LEU A 90 4.46 6.28 4.00
N GLN A 91 3.54 6.87 4.77
CA GLN A 91 3.58 8.30 5.07
C GLN A 91 4.82 8.65 5.90
N ASP A 92 5.12 7.87 6.94
CA ASP A 92 6.28 8.09 7.79
C ASP A 92 7.59 8.00 6.98
N LEU A 93 7.72 6.98 6.13
CA LEU A 93 8.88 6.85 5.23
C LEU A 93 8.99 8.01 4.24
N LEU A 94 7.88 8.51 3.69
CA LEU A 94 7.91 9.67 2.81
C LEU A 94 8.35 10.96 3.54
N ILE A 95 8.03 11.10 4.82
CA ILE A 95 8.52 12.20 5.66
C ILE A 95 10.03 12.06 5.88
N GLU A 96 10.52 10.86 6.18
CA GLU A 96 11.96 10.60 6.31
C GLU A 96 12.71 10.92 5.01
N VAL A 97 12.21 10.44 3.88
CA VAL A 97 12.76 10.76 2.54
C VAL A 97 12.76 12.28 2.30
N SER A 98 11.71 12.99 2.74
CA SER A 98 11.68 14.45 2.63
C SER A 98 12.80 15.11 3.45
N ASN A 99 13.10 14.61 4.65
CA ASN A 99 14.19 15.13 5.47
C ASN A 99 15.55 14.82 4.85
N GLU A 100 15.74 13.62 4.30
CA GLU A 100 16.96 13.22 3.58
C GLU A 100 17.23 14.18 2.42
N ILE A 101 16.21 14.48 1.59
CA ILE A 101 16.32 15.40 0.45
C ILE A 101 16.65 16.82 0.92
N ASP A 102 15.97 17.29 1.97
CA ASP A 102 16.21 18.60 2.58
C ASP A 102 17.61 18.72 3.24
N GLY A 103 18.29 17.59 3.47
CA GLY A 103 19.56 17.53 4.20
C GLY A 103 19.40 17.85 5.69
N LYS A 104 18.27 17.48 6.29
CA LYS A 104 17.93 17.68 7.70
C LYS A 104 18.08 16.42 8.53
#